data_AF-A0A511DFT9-F1
#
_entry.id   AF-A0A511DFT9-F1
#
_cell.length_a   1.000
_cell.length_b   1.000
_cell.length_c   1.000
_cell.angle_alpha   90.00
_cell.angle_beta   90.00
_cell.angle_gamma   90.00
#
_symmetry.space_group_name_H-M   'P 1'
#
loop_
_entity.id
_entity.type
_entity.pdbx_description
1 polymer ?
#
loop_
_entity_poly.entity_id
_entity_poly.type
_entity_poly.pdbx_seq_one_letter_code
_entity_poly.pdbx_strand_id
1 'polypeptide(L)'
;MRGETERIGPADQVRRVMRAPVATVAEHCSAREIAEELVADEIGAVLVTGPHGPIGIVSERDVVTALATGGDLDRLQAADLMTTEIVWADPQDAIGEVAQRMHEARVRHVPVRAASGAVAGIVSVRDVLEPLAGQHG
;
A
#
# COMPACT_ATOMS: atom_id res chain seq x y z
N MET A 1 -18.86 12.49 29.43
CA MET A 1 -19.32 11.57 28.39
C MET A 1 -18.12 11.26 27.50
N ARG A 2 -17.32 10.24 27.84
CA ARG A 2 -16.23 9.79 26.98
C ARG A 2 -16.89 8.89 25.93
N GLY A 3 -16.83 9.27 24.65
CA GLY A 3 -17.26 8.37 23.59
C GLY A 3 -16.40 7.13 23.65
N GLU A 4 -17.01 5.99 23.95
CA GLU A 4 -16.37 4.69 23.77
C GLU A 4 -16.08 4.59 22.27
N THR A 5 -14.81 4.63 21.88
CA THR A 5 -14.40 4.36 20.51
C THR A 5 -14.83 2.93 20.20
N GLU A 6 -15.87 2.79 19.39
CA GLU A 6 -16.35 1.50 18.89
C GLU A 6 -15.18 0.74 18.29
N ARG A 7 -14.91 -0.47 18.80
CA ARG A 7 -13.79 -1.29 18.33
C ARG A 7 -14.02 -1.67 16.88
N ILE A 8 -13.03 -1.41 16.03
CA ILE A 8 -13.01 -1.84 14.63
C ILE A 8 -12.73 -3.34 14.58
N GLY A 9 -13.54 -4.10 13.85
CA GLY A 9 -13.42 -5.54 13.68
C GLY A 9 -13.26 -5.99 12.21
N PRO A 10 -13.20 -7.30 11.95
CA PRO A 10 -12.94 -7.85 10.61
C PRO A 10 -14.04 -7.53 9.57
N ALA A 11 -15.28 -7.36 10.03
CA ALA A 11 -16.43 -7.04 9.17
C ALA A 11 -16.59 -5.53 8.93
N ASP A 12 -15.81 -4.70 9.62
CA ASP A 12 -15.76 -3.29 9.33
C ASP A 12 -15.10 -3.01 8.00
N GLN A 13 -15.39 -1.83 7.48
CA GLN A 13 -14.99 -1.43 6.13
C GLN A 13 -13.59 -0.82 6.13
N VAL A 14 -12.82 -1.11 5.09
CA VAL A 14 -11.42 -0.70 4.95
C VAL A 14 -11.24 0.81 5.04
N ARG A 15 -12.24 1.61 4.63
CA ARG A 15 -12.19 3.08 4.80
C ARG A 15 -11.97 3.55 6.25
N ARG A 16 -12.26 2.71 7.26
CA ARG A 16 -12.06 3.03 8.68
C ARG A 16 -10.59 2.93 9.10
N VAL A 17 -9.76 2.21 8.33
CA VAL A 17 -8.35 1.91 8.67
C VAL A 17 -7.34 2.31 7.59
N MET A 18 -7.81 2.63 6.37
CA MET A 18 -6.93 3.11 5.29
C MET A 18 -6.28 4.45 5.65
N ARG A 19 -5.10 4.70 5.08
CA ARG A 19 -4.36 5.97 5.21
C ARG A 19 -4.47 6.79 3.93
N ALA A 20 -4.56 8.10 4.10
CA ALA A 20 -4.54 9.09 3.03
C ALA A 20 -3.85 10.38 3.52
N PRO A 21 -3.17 11.14 2.63
CA PRO A 21 -2.94 10.86 1.22
C PRO A 21 -2.01 9.65 1.00
N VAL A 22 -2.02 9.08 -0.20
CA VAL A 22 -1.11 7.98 -0.57
C VAL A 22 0.15 8.60 -1.16
N ALA A 23 1.32 8.17 -0.67
CA ALA A 23 2.59 8.59 -1.23
C ALA A 23 2.73 8.08 -2.68
N THR A 24 3.19 8.97 -3.56
CA THR A 24 3.31 8.70 -4.99
C THR A 24 4.64 9.18 -5.52
N VAL A 25 5.22 8.42 -6.44
CA VAL A 25 6.42 8.79 -7.20
C VAL A 25 6.12 8.80 -8.70
N ALA A 26 6.92 9.52 -9.48
CA ALA A 26 6.85 9.45 -10.94
C ALA A 26 7.53 8.18 -11.45
N GLU A 27 7.11 7.70 -12.63
CA GLU A 27 7.65 6.47 -13.23
C GLU A 27 9.16 6.47 -13.50
N HIS A 28 9.75 7.66 -13.61
CA HIS A 28 11.18 7.88 -13.88
C HIS A 28 12.01 8.14 -12.62
N CYS A 29 11.39 8.23 -11.43
CA CYS A 29 12.12 8.35 -10.17
C CYS A 29 13.03 7.15 -9.98
N SER A 30 14.24 7.39 -9.53
CA SER A 30 15.25 6.37 -9.27
C SER A 30 14.89 5.49 -8.07
N ALA A 31 15.46 4.29 -8.02
CA ALA A 31 15.33 3.39 -6.87
C ALA A 31 15.83 4.06 -5.57
N ARG A 32 16.86 4.91 -5.65
CA ARG A 32 17.35 5.70 -4.51
C ARG A 32 16.30 6.68 -4.00
N GLU A 33 15.72 7.49 -4.88
CA GLU A 33 14.68 8.46 -4.49
C GLU A 33 13.47 7.74 -3.87
N ILE A 34 13.07 6.59 -4.41
CA ILE A 34 12.01 5.76 -3.82
C ILE A 34 12.41 5.30 -2.41
N ALA A 35 13.64 4.82 -2.22
CA ALA A 35 14.11 4.38 -0.91
C ALA A 35 14.13 5.52 0.12
N GLU A 36 14.54 6.71 -0.31
CA GLU A 36 14.54 7.92 0.53
C GLU A 36 13.11 8.30 0.94
N GLU A 37 12.15 8.26 0.02
CA GLU A 37 10.73 8.53 0.31
C GLU A 37 10.16 7.51 1.31
N LEU A 38 10.41 6.21 1.09
CA LEU A 38 9.94 5.13 1.98
C LEU A 38 10.44 5.35 3.42
N VAL A 39 11.69 5.78 3.57
CA VAL A 39 12.31 6.04 4.88
C VAL A 39 11.78 7.34 5.49
N ALA A 40 11.70 8.42 4.71
CA ALA A 40 11.30 9.73 5.19
C ALA A 40 9.85 9.73 5.72
N ASP A 41 8.97 9.01 5.04
CA ASP A 41 7.55 8.94 5.38
C ASP A 41 7.19 7.75 6.30
N GLU A 42 8.17 6.93 6.67
CA GLU A 42 7.97 5.71 7.46
C GLU A 42 6.91 4.75 6.87
N ILE A 43 6.91 4.61 5.54
CA ILE A 43 5.95 3.81 4.78
C ILE A 43 6.64 2.62 4.08
N GLY A 44 5.88 1.56 3.82
CA GLY A 44 6.41 0.34 3.20
C GLY A 44 6.15 0.19 1.70
N ALA A 45 5.43 1.13 1.09
CA ALA A 45 5.16 1.15 -0.35
C ALA A 45 4.73 2.53 -0.85
N VAL A 46 5.03 2.82 -2.12
CA VAL A 46 4.59 4.01 -2.86
C VAL A 46 3.85 3.60 -4.13
N LEU A 47 2.86 4.38 -4.55
CA LEU A 47 2.26 4.22 -5.87
C LEU A 47 3.14 4.90 -6.93
N VAL A 48 3.31 4.23 -8.06
CA VAL A 48 3.97 4.81 -9.23
C VAL A 48 2.90 5.43 -10.11
N THR A 49 3.09 6.70 -10.47
CA THR A 49 2.17 7.46 -11.30
C THR A 49 2.77 7.79 -12.64
N GLY A 50 1.96 7.63 -13.69
CA GLY A 50 2.22 8.12 -15.03
C GLY A 50 1.26 9.26 -15.40
N PRO A 51 1.21 9.66 -16.69
CA PRO A 51 0.42 10.80 -17.15
C PRO A 51 -1.10 10.72 -16.89
N HIS A 52 -1.62 9.51 -16.67
CA HIS A 52 -3.06 9.24 -16.53
C HIS A 52 -3.44 8.63 -15.17
N GLY A 53 -2.53 8.67 -14.18
CA GLY A 53 -2.78 8.17 -12.83
C GLY A 53 -1.85 7.01 -12.44
N PRO A 54 -2.24 6.19 -11.45
CA PRO A 54 -1.40 5.12 -10.93
C PRO A 54 -1.23 4.00 -11.97
N ILE A 55 0.02 3.64 -12.23
CA ILE A 55 0.43 2.61 -13.20
C ILE A 55 1.17 1.43 -12.56
N GLY A 56 1.57 1.57 -11.29
CA GLY A 56 2.21 0.50 -10.54
C GLY A 56 2.35 0.80 -9.06
N ILE A 57 2.96 -0.12 -8.34
CA ILE A 57 3.34 0.03 -6.93
C ILE A 57 4.77 -0.48 -6.74
N VAL A 58 5.55 0.22 -5.91
CA VAL A 58 6.89 -0.19 -5.50
C VAL A 58 6.91 -0.28 -3.98
N SER A 59 7.45 -1.37 -3.46
CA SER A 59 7.60 -1.64 -2.03
C SER A 59 9.07 -1.71 -1.63
N GLU A 60 9.33 -1.70 -0.32
CA GLU A 60 10.68 -1.92 0.23
C GLU A 60 11.31 -3.20 -0.33
N ARG A 61 10.51 -4.26 -0.54
CA ARG A 61 10.99 -5.55 -1.06
C ARG A 61 11.57 -5.40 -2.47
N ASP A 62 11.00 -4.54 -3.29
CA ASP A 62 11.40 -4.36 -4.68
C ASP A 62 12.75 -3.63 -4.73
N VAL A 63 12.93 -2.60 -3.91
CA VAL A 63 14.21 -1.90 -3.72
C VAL A 63 15.29 -2.85 -3.19
N VAL A 64 14.97 -3.66 -2.17
CA VAL A 64 15.90 -4.66 -1.61
C VAL A 64 16.28 -5.72 -2.66
N THR A 65 15.33 -6.14 -3.49
CA THR A 65 15.58 -7.11 -4.56
C THR A 65 16.52 -6.53 -5.60
N ALA A 66 16.30 -5.28 -6.04
CA ALA A 66 17.17 -4.59 -6.98
C ALA A 66 18.62 -4.53 -6.48
N LEU A 67 18.80 -4.14 -5.21
CA LEU A 67 20.11 -4.13 -4.56
C LEU A 67 20.76 -5.53 -4.54
N ALA A 68 20.00 -6.57 -4.16
CA ALA A 68 20.50 -7.94 -4.08
C ALA A 68 20.91 -8.51 -5.45
N THR A 69 20.27 -8.04 -6.53
CA THR A 69 20.61 -8.44 -7.91
C THR A 69 21.72 -7.60 -8.54
N GLY A 70 22.34 -6.67 -7.81
CA GLY A 70 23.41 -5.81 -8.31
C GLY A 70 22.92 -4.64 -9.15
N GLY A 71 21.67 -4.22 -8.96
CA GLY A 71 21.09 -3.06 -9.61
C GLY A 71 21.76 -1.75 -9.16
N ASP A 72 21.96 -0.84 -10.10
CA ASP A 72 22.41 0.52 -9.82
C ASP A 72 21.21 1.36 -9.39
N LEU A 73 21.15 1.69 -8.09
CA LEU A 73 20.00 2.38 -7.50
C LEU A 73 19.82 3.82 -8.02
N ASP A 74 20.88 4.40 -8.61
CA ASP A 74 20.85 5.73 -9.20
C ASP A 74 20.38 5.71 -10.67
N ARG A 75 20.27 4.51 -11.29
CA ARG A 75 19.89 4.34 -12.70
C ARG A 75 18.58 3.58 -12.89
N LEU A 76 18.29 2.60 -12.03
CA LEU A 76 17.01 1.89 -12.05
C LEU A 76 15.88 2.83 -11.69
N GLN A 77 14.81 2.81 -12.48
CA GLN A 77 13.65 3.68 -12.31
C GLN A 77 12.49 2.93 -11.67
N ALA A 78 11.51 3.67 -11.15
CA ALA A 78 10.28 3.12 -10.60
C ALA A 78 9.58 2.18 -11.61
N ALA A 79 9.59 2.53 -12.89
CA ALA A 79 9.04 1.71 -13.98
C ALA A 79 9.74 0.35 -14.13
N ASP A 80 11.02 0.23 -13.78
CA ASP A 80 11.79 -1.03 -13.83
C ASP A 80 11.50 -1.94 -12.62
N LEU A 81 11.02 -1.35 -11.52
CA LEU A 81 10.83 -2.02 -10.23
C LEU A 81 9.37 -2.36 -9.94
N MET A 82 8.43 -1.60 -10.51
CA MET A 82 7.03 -1.64 -10.10
C MET A 82 6.32 -2.94 -10.46
N THR A 83 5.41 -3.34 -9.59
CA THR A 83 4.35 -4.29 -9.96
C THR A 83 3.21 -3.54 -10.63
N THR A 84 2.87 -3.91 -11.86
CA THR A 84 1.81 -3.27 -12.67
C THR A 84 0.42 -3.89 -12.44
N GLU A 85 0.37 -5.17 -12.08
CA GLU A 85 -0.86 -5.86 -11.68
C GLU A 85 -1.21 -5.50 -10.23
N ILE A 86 -1.75 -4.30 -10.04
CA ILE A 86 -2.10 -3.79 -8.72
C ILE A 86 -3.34 -4.53 -8.21
N VAL A 87 -3.22 -5.14 -7.02
CA VAL A 87 -4.37 -5.58 -6.23
C VAL A 87 -5.03 -4.36 -5.61
N TRP A 88 -6.30 -4.12 -5.92
CA TRP A 88 -7.08 -3.00 -5.40
C TRP A 88 -8.10 -3.46 -4.34
N ALA A 89 -8.39 -2.58 -3.40
CA ALA A 89 -9.56 -2.65 -2.54
C ALA A 89 -10.57 -1.54 -2.86
N ASP A 90 -11.84 -1.78 -2.57
CA ASP A 90 -12.89 -0.76 -2.48
C ASP A 90 -12.99 -0.23 -1.03
N PRO A 91 -13.30 1.07 -0.82
CA PRO A 91 -13.53 1.62 0.52
C PRO A 91 -14.57 0.87 1.36
N GLN A 92 -15.53 0.19 0.71
CA GLN A 92 -16.59 -0.59 1.36
C GLN A 92 -16.19 -2.04 1.66
N ASP A 93 -15.06 -2.53 1.12
CA ASP A 93 -14.61 -3.90 1.33
C ASP A 93 -14.39 -4.17 2.82
N ALA A 94 -14.70 -5.39 3.26
CA ALA A 94 -14.45 -5.81 4.62
C ALA A 94 -12.93 -5.95 4.88
N ILE A 95 -12.49 -5.53 6.07
CA ILE A 95 -11.08 -5.61 6.48
C ILE A 95 -10.55 -7.05 6.38
N GLY A 96 -11.34 -8.04 6.81
CA GLY A 96 -10.97 -9.46 6.72
C GLY A 96 -10.76 -9.94 5.28
N GLU A 97 -11.59 -9.49 4.34
CA GLU A 97 -11.48 -9.86 2.93
C GLU A 97 -10.25 -9.22 2.27
N VAL A 98 -9.91 -7.99 2.64
CA VAL A 98 -8.66 -7.35 2.18
C VAL A 98 -7.44 -8.05 2.76
N ALA A 99 -7.48 -8.44 4.03
CA ALA A 99 -6.40 -9.21 4.65
C ALA A 99 -6.20 -10.57 3.96
N GLN A 100 -7.29 -11.25 3.59
CA GLN A 100 -7.22 -12.48 2.82
C GLN A 100 -6.60 -12.24 1.43
N ARG A 101 -7.03 -11.20 0.70
CA ARG A 101 -6.42 -10.82 -0.58
C ARG A 101 -4.93 -10.51 -0.47
N MET A 102 -4.51 -9.79 0.58
CA MET A 102 -3.09 -9.54 0.87
C MET A 102 -2.32 -10.85 1.00
N HIS A 103 -2.86 -11.82 1.75
CA HIS A 103 -2.24 -13.12 1.94
C HIS A 103 -2.11 -13.90 0.63
N GLU A 104 -3.21 -14.01 -0.13
CA GLU A 104 -3.25 -14.74 -1.41
C GLU A 104 -2.30 -14.16 -2.44
N ALA A 105 -2.27 -12.82 -2.58
CA ALA A 105 -1.38 -12.13 -3.50
C ALA A 105 0.05 -11.92 -2.96
N ARG A 106 0.33 -12.32 -1.70
CA ARG A 106 1.63 -12.16 -1.01
C ARG A 106 2.14 -10.71 -0.95
N VAL A 107 1.20 -9.77 -0.90
CA VAL A 107 1.46 -8.33 -0.75
C VAL A 107 1.13 -7.87 0.66
N ARG A 108 1.70 -6.74 1.08
CA ARG A 108 1.46 -6.14 2.41
C ARG A 108 0.78 -4.78 2.35
N HIS A 109 0.63 -4.24 1.16
CA HIS A 109 0.00 -2.94 0.94
C HIS A 109 -0.96 -3.10 -0.23
N VAL A 110 -2.19 -2.63 -0.03
CA VAL A 110 -3.26 -2.65 -1.02
C VAL A 110 -3.78 -1.23 -1.15
N PRO A 111 -3.61 -0.57 -2.30
CA PRO A 111 -4.24 0.72 -2.54
C PRO A 111 -5.77 0.57 -2.64
N VAL A 112 -6.47 1.60 -2.22
CA VAL A 112 -7.93 1.67 -2.18
C VAL A 112 -8.41 2.59 -3.30
N ARG A 113 -9.31 2.10 -4.15
CA ARG A 113 -9.86 2.85 -5.29
C ARG A 113 -11.31 3.21 -5.03
N ALA A 114 -11.63 4.50 -5.08
CA ALA A 114 -13.02 4.95 -5.03
C ALA A 114 -13.78 4.55 -6.30
N ALA A 115 -15.12 4.53 -6.23
CA ALA A 115 -15.99 4.29 -7.38
C ALA A 115 -15.76 5.28 -8.56
N SER A 116 -15.23 6.48 -8.28
CA SER A 116 -14.82 7.45 -9.31
C SER A 116 -13.57 7.04 -10.09
N GLY A 117 -12.87 5.99 -9.66
CA GLY A 117 -11.59 5.54 -10.20
C GLY A 117 -10.36 6.19 -9.56
N ALA A 118 -10.55 7.17 -8.67
CA ALA A 118 -9.48 7.85 -7.94
C ALA A 118 -8.91 6.99 -6.80
N VAL A 119 -7.65 7.22 -6.45
CA VAL A 119 -7.03 6.62 -5.27
C VAL A 119 -7.58 7.30 -4.02
N ALA A 120 -8.28 6.53 -3.17
CA ALA A 120 -8.89 7.00 -1.95
C ALA A 120 -7.97 6.87 -0.72
N GLY A 121 -7.03 5.93 -0.78
CA GLY A 121 -6.12 5.63 0.31
C GLY A 121 -5.27 4.41 0.03
N ILE A 122 -4.51 3.97 1.03
CA ILE A 122 -3.77 2.71 1.02
C ILE A 122 -3.96 2.03 2.38
N VAL A 123 -4.08 0.71 2.39
CA VAL A 123 -4.14 -0.08 3.61
C VAL A 123 -2.96 -1.04 3.65
N SER A 124 -2.29 -1.10 4.80
CA SER A 124 -1.19 -2.02 5.04
C SER A 124 -1.64 -3.24 5.84
N VAL A 125 -0.79 -4.27 5.85
CA VAL A 125 -0.99 -5.44 6.72
C VAL A 125 -1.09 -5.04 8.19
N ARG A 126 -0.39 -3.98 8.63
CA ARG A 126 -0.45 -3.51 10.02
C ARG A 126 -1.84 -2.96 10.35
N ASP A 127 -2.44 -2.22 9.43
CA ASP A 127 -3.75 -1.59 9.62
C ASP A 127 -4.88 -2.64 9.68
N VAL A 128 -4.74 -3.79 8.99
CA VAL A 128 -5.73 -4.87 9.07
C VAL A 128 -5.49 -5.84 10.23
N LEU A 129 -4.26 -5.96 10.74
CA LEU A 129 -3.94 -6.90 11.82
C LEU A 129 -4.57 -6.49 13.15
N GLU A 130 -4.61 -5.21 13.50
CA GLU A 130 -5.19 -4.74 14.77
C GLU A 130 -6.68 -5.11 14.89
N PRO A 131 -7.55 -4.84 13.89
CA PRO A 131 -8.94 -5.32 13.90
C PRO A 131 -9.11 -6.85 13.93
N LEU A 132 -8.15 -7.61 13.40
CA LEU A 132 -8.20 -9.08 13.36
C LEU A 132 -7.72 -9.73 14.68
N ALA A 133 -6.80 -9.08 15.39
CA ALA A 133 -6.21 -9.59 16.62
C ALA A 133 -7.20 -9.64 17.80
N GLY A 134 -8.27 -8.85 17.75
CA GLY A 134 -9.34 -8.83 18.76
C GLY A 134 -10.18 -10.12 18.88
N GLN A 135 -9.88 -11.16 18.09
CA GLN A 135 -10.60 -12.45 18.09
C GLN A 135 -9.96 -13.54 18.98
N HIS A 136 -8.86 -13.23 19.70
CA HIS A 136 -8.17 -14.19 20.58
C HIS A 136 -8.20 -13.79 22.08
N GLY A 137 -9.23 -13.05 22.51
CA GLY A 137 -9.46 -12.69 23.92
C GLY A 137 -10.61 -13.46 24.53
#